data_AF-A0A0F9AGR7-F1
#
_entry.id   AF-A0A0F9AGR7-F1
#
_cell.length_a   1.000
_cell.length_b   1.000
_cell.length_c   1.000
_cell.angle_alpha   90.00
_cell.angle_beta   90.00
_cell.angle_gamma   90.00
#
_symmetry.space_group_name_H-M   'P 1'
#
loop_
_entity.id
_entity.type
_entity.pdbx_description
1 polymer ?
#
loop_
_entity_poly.entity_id
_entity_poly.type
_entity_poly.pdbx_seq_one_letter_code
_entity_poly.pdbx_strand_id
1 'polypeptide(L)' 'MARNEKKATKGHADKMCAMTCCSCHLDIKRLKPLVRKPKFLCGVCGRVAAKKKHLCRPVSLV' A
#
# COMPACT_ATOMS: atom_id res chain seq x y z
N MET A 1 -12.51 15.31 -13.48
CA MET A 1 -12.15 14.38 -12.39
C MET A 1 -10.90 14.91 -11.71
N ALA A 2 -11.06 15.76 -10.70
CA ALA A 2 -9.94 16.40 -10.01
C ALA A 2 -9.31 15.43 -9.01
N ARG A 3 -7.99 15.23 -9.12
CA ARG A 3 -7.19 14.49 -8.15
C ARG A 3 -7.26 15.25 -6.83
N ASN A 4 -7.90 14.66 -5.83
CA ASN A 4 -8.02 15.24 -4.50
C ASN A 4 -6.69 15.02 -3.77
N GLU A 5 -5.83 16.02 -3.88
CA GLU A 5 -4.57 16.16 -3.16
C GLU A 5 -4.88 16.39 -1.67
N LYS A 6 -5.38 15.37 -0.97
CA LYS A 6 -5.61 15.45 0.47
C LYS A 6 -4.25 15.41 1.18
N LYS A 7 -3.74 16.63 1.36
CA LYS A 7 -2.69 17.08 2.26
C LYS A 7 -2.52 16.16 3.46
N ALA A 8 -1.27 15.79 3.70
CA ALA A 8 -0.80 15.19 4.94
C ALA A 8 -1.23 16.05 6.14
N THR A 9 -2.33 15.68 6.78
CA THR A 9 -2.66 16.15 8.13
C THR A 9 -2.00 15.20 9.13
N LYS A 10 -1.49 15.77 10.22
CA LYS A 10 -0.59 15.15 11.23
C LYS A 10 -1.14 13.93 12.00
N GLY A 11 -2.19 13.25 11.51
CA GLY A 11 -2.81 12.08 12.13
C GLY A 11 -3.00 10.87 11.20
N HIS A 12 -2.43 10.88 10.00
CA HIS A 12 -2.63 9.81 9.03
C HIS A 12 -1.44 8.86 8.85
N ALA A 13 -0.29 9.09 9.51
CA ALA A 13 0.94 8.30 9.30
C ALA A 13 0.76 6.78 9.50
N ASP A 14 -0.10 6.37 10.43
CA ASP A 14 -0.30 4.97 10.80
C ASP A 14 -1.49 4.30 10.08
N LYS A 15 -2.16 5.01 9.17
CA LYS A 15 -3.27 4.45 8.38
C LYS A 15 -2.72 3.86 7.07
N MET A 16 -3.18 2.66 6.71
CA MET A 16 -2.76 1.97 5.48
C MET A 16 -2.97 2.84 4.23
N CYS A 17 -4.06 3.62 4.16
CA CYS A 17 -4.33 4.55 3.07
C CYS A 17 -3.26 5.65 2.90
N ALA A 18 -2.58 6.06 3.98
CA ALA A 18 -1.51 7.06 3.92
C ALA A 18 -0.17 6.45 3.53
N MET A 19 0.15 5.26 4.05
CA MET A 19 1.37 4.51 3.68
C MET A 19 1.38 4.15 2.19
N THR A 20 0.21 3.98 1.57
CA THR A 20 0.11 3.69 0.13
C THR A 20 -0.27 4.91 -0.72
N CYS A 21 -0.36 6.12 -0.13
CA CYS A 21 -0.90 7.31 -0.80
C CYS A 21 0.04 7.84 -1.90
N CYS A 22 1.34 7.69 -1.73
CA CYS A 22 2.36 8.03 -2.72
C CYS A 22 3.45 6.97 -2.70
N SER A 23 4.07 6.70 -3.85
CA SER A 23 5.15 5.70 -3.98
C SER A 23 6.34 5.97 -3.04
N CYS A 24 6.53 7.21 -2.61
CA CYS A 24 7.58 7.62 -1.67
C CYS A 24 7.30 7.27 -0.19
N HIS A 25 6.08 6.89 0.18
CA HIS A 25 5.73 6.53 1.57
C HIS A 25 5.41 5.04 1.77
N LEU A 26 5.59 4.23 0.72
CA LEU A 26 5.29 2.80 0.74
C LEU A 26 6.39 2.00 1.46
N ASP A 27 6.28 1.91 2.78
CA ASP A 27 7.23 1.18 3.60
C ASP A 27 6.82 -0.31 3.78
N ILE A 28 7.48 -1.18 3.02
CA ILE A 28 7.24 -2.63 3.05
C ILE A 28 7.58 -3.23 4.43
N LYS A 29 8.58 -2.69 5.14
CA LYS A 29 9.04 -3.22 6.43
C LYS A 29 8.00 -2.98 7.52
N ARG A 30 7.38 -1.80 7.54
CA ARG A 30 6.29 -1.47 8.47
C ARG A 30 4.98 -2.17 8.11
N LEU A 31 4.73 -2.43 6.82
CA LEU A 31 3.51 -3.09 6.37
C LEU A 31 3.52 -4.60 6.66
N LYS A 32 4.65 -5.29 6.45
CA LYS A 32 4.79 -6.75 6.58
C LYS A 32 4.23 -7.36 7.89
N PRO A 33 4.44 -6.78 9.09
CA PRO A 33 3.85 -7.31 10.32
C PRO A 33 2.34 -7.01 10.45
N LEU A 34 1.83 -5.97 9.78
CA LEU A 34 0.42 -5.57 9.87
C LEU A 34 -0.50 -6.45 8.99
N VAL A 35 0.08 -7.19 8.05
CA VAL A 35 -0.68 -8.00 7.09
C VAL A 35 -0.30 -9.47 7.21
N ARG A 36 -1.31 -10.33 7.27
CA ARG A 36 -1.10 -11.77 7.54
C ARG A 36 -0.60 -12.48 6.28
N LYS A 37 0.71 -12.70 6.19
CA LYS A 37 1.40 -13.44 5.10
C LYS A 37 1.10 -12.89 3.69
N PRO A 38 1.39 -11.60 3.40
CA PRO A 38 1.27 -11.07 2.05
C PRO A 38 2.28 -11.77 1.13
N LYS A 39 1.82 -12.30 -0.01
CA LYS A 39 2.72 -12.83 -1.05
C LYS A 39 2.98 -11.83 -2.16
N PHE A 40 2.01 -10.94 -2.39
CA PHE A 40 2.02 -9.99 -3.49
C PHE A 40 1.60 -8.60 -3.00
N LEU A 41 2.20 -7.57 -3.61
CA LEU A 41 1.87 -6.16 -3.43
C LEU A 41 1.50 -5.55 -4.78
N CYS A 42 0.51 -4.66 -4.82
CA CYS A 42 0.14 -3.97 -6.04
C CYS A 42 1.11 -2.81 -6.28
N GLY A 43 1.85 -2.83 -7.37
CA GLY A 43 2.78 -1.75 -7.73
C GLY A 43 2.10 -0.41 -8.07
N VAL A 44 0.76 -0.38 -8.18
CA VAL A 44 0.00 0.83 -8.53
C VAL A 44 -0.67 1.46 -7.31
N CYS A 45 -1.27 0.66 -6.42
CA CYS A 45 -2.06 1.15 -5.30
C CYS A 45 -1.57 0.68 -3.92
N GLY A 46 -0.47 -0.07 -3.86
CA GLY A 46 0.16 -0.52 -2.60
C GLY A 46 -0.64 -1.59 -1.82
N ARG A 47 -1.78 -2.06 -2.33
CA ARG A 47 -2.55 -3.14 -1.69
C ARG A 47 -1.79 -4.44 -1.66
N VAL A 48 -1.93 -5.22 -0.60
CA VAL A 48 -1.32 -6.55 -0.47
C VAL A 48 -2.35 -7.66 -0.59
N ALA A 49 -1.95 -8.80 -1.14
CA ALA A 49 -2.78 -9.98 -1.24
C ALA A 49 -1.96 -11.28 -1.15
N ALA A 50 -2.63 -12.37 -0.79
CA ALA A 50 -2.06 -13.71 -0.82
C ALA A 50 -1.99 -14.30 -2.25
N LYS A 51 -2.83 -13.83 -3.18
CA LYS A 51 -2.90 -14.32 -4.56
C LYS A 51 -2.85 -13.16 -5.56
N LYS A 52 -2.14 -13.35 -6.68
CA LYS A 52 -1.97 -12.36 -7.76
C LYS A 52 -3.30 -11.86 -8.34
N LYS A 53 -4.30 -12.74 -8.44
CA LYS A 53 -5.62 -12.46 -9.03
C LYS A 53 -6.42 -11.33 -8.36
N HIS A 54 -6.04 -10.91 -7.16
CA HIS A 54 -6.71 -9.84 -6.42
C HIS A 54 -6.06 -8.46 -6.65
N LEU A 55 -4.98 -8.38 -7.43
CA LEU A 55 -4.20 -7.17 -7.63
C LEU A 55 -4.13 -6.81 -9.11
N CYS A 56 -4.22 -5.52 -9.42
CA CYS A 56 -4.13 -5.00 -10.78
C CYS A 56 -2.73 -5.23 -11.38
N ARG A 57 -1.67 -5.01 -10.58
CA ARG A 57 -0.27 -5.21 -10.98
C ARG A 57 0.52 -5.86 -9.84
N PRO A 58 0.50 -7.20 -9.73
CA PRO A 58 1.12 -7.91 -8.62
C PRO A 58 2.66 -7.90 -8.74
N VAL A 59 3.32 -7.43 -7.69
CA VAL A 59 4.76 -7.50 -7.44
C VAL A 59 4.98 -8.51 -6.31
N SER A 60 5.86 -9.48 -6.50
CA SER A 60 6.17 -10.48 -5.47
C SER A 60 6.93 -9.84 -4.30
N LEU A 61 6.50 -10.15 -3.07
CA LEU A 61 7.19 -9.75 -1.82
C LEU A 61 7.95 -10.92 -1.16
N VAL A 62 7.95 -12.07 -1.83
CA VAL A 62 8.63 -13.31 -1.43
C VAL A 62 10.02 -13.40 -2.02
#